data_AF-K2A1H5-F1
#
_entry.id   AF-K2A1H5-F1
#
_cell.length_a   1.000
_cell.length_b   1.000
_cell.length_c   1.000
_cell.angle_alpha   90.00
_cell.angle_beta   90.00
_cell.angle_gamma   90.00
#
_symmetry.space_group_name_H-M   'P 1'
#
loop_
_entity.id
_entity.type
_entity.pdbx_description
1 polymer ?
#
loop_
_entity_poly.entity_id
_entity_poly.type
_entity_poly.pdbx_seq_one_letter_code
_entity_poly.pdbx_strand_id
1 'polypeptide(L)' 'KYSHQKMYVIEINGYVYLVPFIEDGAKIFLKTIIPNRKAQKKYLGE' A
#
# COMPACT_ATOMS: atom_id res chain seq x y z
N LYS A 1 -0.52 -17.38 -9.09
CA LYS A 1 0.65 -16.46 -9.03
C LYS A 1 0.15 -15.07 -9.45
N TYR A 2 0.02 -14.10 -8.56
CA TYR A 2 -0.59 -12.78 -8.85
C TYR A 2 0.40 -11.88 -9.59
N SER A 3 0.43 -11.95 -10.92
CA SER A 3 1.41 -11.24 -11.76
C SER A 3 1.18 -9.72 -11.88
N HIS A 4 0.06 -9.20 -11.38
CA HIS A 4 -0.34 -7.78 -11.55
C HIS A 4 -0.66 -7.08 -10.23
N GLN A 5 -0.24 -7.63 -9.08
CA GLN A 5 -0.53 -7.00 -7.80
C GLN A 5 0.39 -5.80 -7.58
N LYS A 6 -0.17 -4.60 -7.64
CA LYS A 6 0.48 -3.35 -7.25
C LYS A 6 0.16 -3.03 -5.79
N MET A 7 0.94 -2.14 -5.17
CA MET A 7 0.70 -1.66 -3.81
C MET A 7 0.80 -0.15 -3.75
N TYR A 8 -0.15 0.49 -3.08
CA TYR A 8 0.00 1.87 -2.63
C TYR A 8 0.77 1.91 -1.30
N VAL A 9 1.52 2.98 -1.11
CA VAL A 9 2.13 3.37 0.16
C VAL A 9 1.37 4.60 0.62
N ILE A 10 0.67 4.51 1.75
CA ILE A 10 -0.20 5.58 2.24
C ILE A 10 0.18 5.86 3.69
N GLU A 11 0.43 7.12 4.01
CA GLU A 11 0.59 7.59 5.38
C GLU A 11 -0.79 7.98 5.94
N ILE A 12 -1.13 7.43 7.11
CA ILE A 12 -2.36 7.72 7.83
C ILE A 12 -2.00 7.93 9.30
N ASN A 13 -2.28 9.12 9.83
CA ASN A 13 -2.04 9.50 11.24
C ASN A 13 -0.59 9.22 11.70
N GLY A 14 0.39 9.56 10.86
CA GLY A 14 1.80 9.39 11.15
C GLY A 14 2.30 7.96 11.02
N TYR A 15 1.51 7.02 10.50
CA TYR A 15 1.94 5.64 10.27
C TYR A 15 1.75 5.22 8.81
N VAL A 16 2.73 4.49 8.25
CA VAL A 16 2.72 4.05 6.86
C VAL A 16 2.07 2.67 6.73
N TYR A 17 1.11 2.61 5.82
CA TYR A 17 0.38 1.42 5.42
C TYR A 17 0.68 1.07 3.97
N LEU A 18 0.75 -0.22 3.68
CA LEU A 18 0.71 -0.75 2.33
C LEU A 18 -0.71 -1.17 1.99
N VAL A 19 -1.20 -0.74 0.84
CA VAL A 19 -2.54 -1.12 0.36
C VAL A 19 -2.39 -1.83 -0.97
N PRO A 20 -2.45 -3.17 -0.99
CA PRO A 20 -2.45 -3.91 -2.24
C PRO A 20 -3.70 -3.57 -3.04
N PHE A 21 -3.55 -3.42 -4.35
CA PHE A 21 -4.67 -3.15 -5.23
C PHE A 21 -4.56 -3.90 -6.54
N ILE A 22 -5.71 -4.04 -7.18
CA ILE A 22 -5.83 -4.54 -8.55
C ILE A 22 -6.45 -3.40 -9.35
N GLU A 23 -5.77 -3.06 -10.44
CA GLU A 23 -6.23 -2.08 -11.42
C GLU A 23 -6.80 -2.86 -12.61
N ASP A 24 -8.05 -2.61 -12.91
CA ASP A 24 -8.71 -3.01 -14.15
C ASP A 24 -9.00 -1.74 -14.96
N GLY A 25 -9.15 -1.82 -16.28
CA GLY A 25 -9.01 -0.70 -17.23
C GLY A 25 -9.78 0.60 -16.98
N ALA A 26 -10.69 0.64 -16.00
CA ALA A 26 -11.36 1.86 -15.53
C ALA A 26 -11.54 1.94 -14.00
N LYS A 27 -11.05 0.97 -13.21
CA LYS A 27 -11.35 0.83 -11.78
C LYS A 27 -10.16 0.32 -10.98
N ILE A 28 -10.07 0.79 -9.74
CA ILE A 28 -9.07 0.35 -8.77
C ILE A 28 -9.79 -0.31 -7.59
N PHE A 29 -9.50 -1.59 -7.37
CA PHE A 29 -9.97 -2.34 -6.20
C PHE A 29 -8.87 -2.40 -5.15
N LEU A 30 -9.07 -1.69 -4.05
CA LEU A 30 -8.21 -1.73 -2.88
C LEU A 30 -8.52 -2.98 -2.05
N LYS A 31 -7.48 -3.66 -1.61
CA LYS A 31 -7.57 -4.71 -0.59
C LYS A 31 -7.31 -4.13 0.80
N THR A 32 -7.33 -4.99 1.81
CA THR A 32 -7.06 -4.64 3.21
C THR A 32 -5.76 -3.86 3.36
N ILE A 33 -5.81 -2.77 4.12
CA ILE A 33 -4.63 -1.97 4.51
C ILE A 33 -3.73 -2.79 5.44
N ILE A 34 -2.42 -2.73 5.23
CA ILE A 34 -1.44 -3.50 6.00
C ILE A 34 -0.44 -2.51 6.63
N PRO A 35 -0.38 -2.36 7.96
CA PRO A 35 0.63 -1.52 8.60
C PRO A 35 2.03 -2.05 8.26
N ASN A 36 2.97 -1.15 7.93
CA ASN A 36 4.32 -1.56 7.54
C ASN A 36 5.42 -0.68 8.15
N ARG A 37 6.07 -1.22 9.19
CA ARG A 37 7.22 -0.61 9.87
C ARG A 37 8.44 -0.37 8.96
N LYS A 38 8.70 -1.23 7.97
CA LYS A 38 9.82 -1.00 7.03
C LYS A 38 9.51 0.18 6.11
N ALA A 39 8.25 0.31 5.70
CA ALA A 39 7.80 1.46 4.92
C ALA A 39 7.80 2.73 5.77
N GLN A 40 7.42 2.66 7.06
CA GLN A 40 7.56 3.76 8.02
C GLN A 40 8.99 4.32 8.03
N LYS A 41 9.97 3.44 8.26
CA LYS A 41 11.40 3.77 8.22
C LYS A 41 11.81 4.43 6.91
N LYS A 42 11.37 3.84 5.79
CA LYS A 42 11.79 4.25 4.46
C LYS A 42 11.23 5.60 4.03
N TYR A 43 9.97 5.87 4.37
CA TYR A 43 9.24 7.03 3.85
C TYR A 43 9.08 8.16 4.87
N LEU A 44 9.02 7.86 6.17
CA LEU A 44 8.91 8.86 7.24
C LEU A 44 10.19 8.99 8.08
N GLY A 45 11.17 8.11 7.91
CA GLY A 45 12.48 8.24 8.56
C GLY A 45 12.57 7.75 10.02
N GLU A 46 11.54 7.08 10.55
CA GLU A 46 11.48 6.60 11.95
C GLU A 46 11.96 5.15 12.17
#